data_AF-A0A0S8I4W3-F1
#
_entry.id   AF-A0A0S8I4W3-F1
#
_cell.length_a   1.000
_cell.length_b   1.000
_cell.length_c   1.000
_cell.angle_alpha   90.00
_cell.angle_beta   90.00
_cell.angle_gamma   90.00
#
_symmetry.space_group_name_H-M   'P 1'
#
loop_
_entity.id
_entity.type
_entity.pdbx_description
1 polymer ?
#
loop_
_entity_poly.entity_id
_entity_poly.type
_entity_poly.pdbx_seq_one_letter_code
_entity_poly.pdbx_strand_id
1 'polypeptide(L)'
;MSPPFESPKTLFTDDDYIYGQAVWSHDGNQIAFSKTAVGCPSPYSSIWISRPDGSEPRQISEPVEGRINEDTGNCDLGIVYPAVPKAWSDDGTIIAIDLLLDPFLLSVETGSLTKLDLKDQLSALGLDGESIAQYLDWTGFSPIGDKALLTTFTDEFPQVLLWISLKEPNIPHVLHPPEEFTFD
;
A
#
# COMPACT_ATOMS: atom_id res chain seq x y z
N MET A 1 -3.12 -38.10 -14.52
CA MET A 1 -3.45 -37.54 -13.20
C MET A 1 -3.75 -36.06 -13.41
N SER A 2 -4.88 -35.56 -12.95
CA SER A 2 -5.14 -34.11 -12.95
C SER A 2 -4.22 -33.44 -11.91
N PRO A 3 -3.77 -32.20 -12.15
CA PRO A 3 -3.00 -31.47 -11.15
C PRO A 3 -3.80 -31.32 -9.85
N PRO A 4 -3.13 -31.20 -8.69
CA PRO A 4 -3.78 -31.04 -7.39
C PRO A 4 -4.37 -29.63 -7.17
N PHE A 5 -4.47 -28.82 -8.22
CA PHE A 5 -4.93 -27.44 -8.20
C PHE A 5 -5.90 -27.18 -9.34
N GLU A 6 -6.82 -26.25 -9.11
CA GLU A 6 -7.75 -25.78 -10.12
C GLU A 6 -7.01 -25.05 -11.25
N SER A 7 -7.58 -25.09 -12.46
CA SER A 7 -7.05 -24.31 -13.56
C SER A 7 -7.17 -22.81 -13.25
N PRO A 8 -6.14 -22.00 -13.55
CA PRO A 8 -6.21 -20.56 -13.38
C PRO A 8 -7.42 -19.98 -14.13
N LYS A 9 -8.16 -19.10 -13.45
CA LYS A 9 -9.26 -18.33 -14.05
C LYS A 9 -8.78 -16.93 -14.36
N THR A 10 -8.95 -16.50 -15.61
CA THR A 10 -8.77 -15.09 -15.97
C THR A 10 -9.91 -14.26 -15.37
N LEU A 11 -9.57 -13.25 -14.58
CA LEU A 11 -10.55 -12.31 -14.01
C LEU A 11 -10.81 -11.13 -14.95
N PHE A 12 -9.74 -10.51 -15.46
CA PHE A 12 -9.81 -9.32 -16.31
C PHE A 12 -8.80 -9.39 -17.46
N THR A 13 -9.17 -8.79 -18.59
CA THR A 13 -8.30 -8.57 -19.76
C THR A 13 -8.70 -7.26 -20.40
N ASP A 14 -7.74 -6.37 -20.64
CA ASP A 14 -7.96 -5.05 -21.20
C ASP A 14 -6.66 -4.58 -21.84
N ASP A 15 -6.68 -4.28 -23.15
CA ASP A 15 -5.45 -3.94 -23.90
C ASP A 15 -4.94 -2.53 -23.55
N ASP A 16 -5.83 -1.68 -23.04
CA ASP A 16 -5.53 -0.30 -22.67
C ASP A 16 -5.04 -0.18 -21.21
N TYR A 17 -5.00 -1.28 -20.45
CA TYR A 17 -4.68 -1.24 -19.02
C TYR A 17 -3.80 -2.39 -18.55
N ILE A 18 -2.99 -2.10 -17.54
CA ILE A 18 -2.20 -3.08 -16.80
C ILE A 18 -2.82 -3.23 -15.41
N TYR A 19 -2.96 -4.48 -14.98
CA TYR A 19 -3.38 -4.82 -13.63
C TYR A 19 -2.14 -5.07 -12.78
N GLY A 20 -1.97 -4.26 -11.73
CA GLY A 20 -0.81 -4.30 -10.84
C GLY A 20 -0.97 -5.26 -9.66
N GLN A 21 -0.36 -4.90 -8.53
CA GLN A 21 -0.50 -5.65 -7.29
C GLN A 21 -1.98 -5.81 -6.92
N ALA A 22 -2.33 -7.00 -6.44
CA ALA A 22 -3.66 -7.33 -5.96
C ALA A 22 -3.58 -7.98 -4.58
N VAL A 23 -4.56 -7.69 -3.72
CA VAL A 23 -4.64 -8.19 -2.34
C VAL A 23 -6.07 -8.57 -1.99
N TRP A 24 -6.22 -9.73 -1.34
CA TRP A 24 -7.50 -10.23 -0.84
C TRP A 24 -7.95 -9.47 0.39
N SER A 25 -9.26 -9.23 0.52
CA SER A 25 -9.87 -8.90 1.80
C SER A 25 -9.74 -10.08 2.77
N HIS A 26 -9.75 -9.80 4.08
CA HIS A 26 -9.55 -10.84 5.09
C HIS A 26 -10.62 -11.95 5.01
N ASP A 27 -11.86 -11.58 4.70
CA ASP A 27 -12.99 -12.52 4.52
C ASP A 27 -12.96 -13.28 3.18
N GLY A 28 -12.03 -12.95 2.28
CA GLY A 28 -11.88 -13.56 0.97
C GLY A 28 -12.98 -13.20 -0.04
N ASN A 29 -13.90 -12.28 0.28
CA ASN A 29 -15.02 -11.94 -0.60
C ASN A 29 -14.69 -10.83 -1.61
N GLN A 30 -13.56 -10.14 -1.45
CA GLN A 30 -13.14 -9.05 -2.31
C GLN A 30 -11.64 -9.12 -2.62
N ILE A 31 -11.28 -8.58 -3.78
CA ILE A 31 -9.90 -8.36 -4.22
C ILE A 31 -9.77 -6.87 -4.48
N ALA A 32 -8.80 -6.20 -3.85
CA ALA A 32 -8.34 -4.88 -4.24
C ALA A 32 -7.16 -5.00 -5.20
N PHE A 33 -7.10 -4.17 -6.23
CA PHE A 33 -6.02 -4.20 -7.21
C PHE A 33 -5.79 -2.84 -7.86
N SER A 34 -4.57 -2.61 -8.33
CA SER A 34 -4.25 -1.44 -9.17
C SER A 34 -4.72 -1.68 -10.60
N LYS A 35 -5.41 -0.71 -11.19
CA LYS A 35 -5.66 -0.65 -12.64
C LYS A 35 -4.98 0.60 -13.19
N THR A 36 -3.96 0.42 -14.02
CA THR A 36 -3.14 1.51 -14.59
C THR A 36 -3.35 1.59 -16.09
N ALA A 37 -3.66 2.78 -16.60
CA ALA A 37 -3.75 2.99 -18.05
C ALA A 37 -2.40 2.85 -18.73
N VAL A 38 -2.38 2.16 -19.87
CA VAL A 38 -1.21 2.01 -20.73
C VAL A 38 -1.09 3.26 -21.61
N GLY A 39 0.12 3.79 -21.72
CA GLY A 39 0.44 4.85 -22.66
C GLY A 39 0.92 6.13 -21.98
N CYS A 40 1.84 6.81 -22.66
CA CYS A 40 2.43 8.07 -22.24
C CYS A 40 1.83 9.22 -23.06
N PRO A 41 1.74 10.45 -22.50
CA PRO A 41 2.45 10.94 -21.31
C PRO A 41 1.78 10.68 -19.95
N SER A 42 0.51 10.28 -19.87
CA SER A 42 -0.24 10.27 -18.60
C SER A 42 -0.69 8.87 -18.18
N PRO A 43 0.17 8.03 -17.57
CA PRO A 43 -0.27 6.79 -16.96
C PRO A 43 -1.00 7.15 -15.67
N TYR A 44 -2.31 6.99 -15.64
CA TYR A 44 -3.09 7.12 -14.41
C TYR A 44 -3.37 5.75 -13.82
N SER A 45 -3.30 5.65 -12.50
CA SER A 45 -3.66 4.43 -11.77
C SER A 45 -4.73 4.73 -10.73
N SER A 46 -5.63 3.77 -10.54
CA SER A 46 -6.61 3.82 -9.48
C SER A 46 -6.66 2.49 -8.76
N ILE A 47 -7.10 2.53 -7.50
CA ILE A 47 -7.45 1.33 -6.76
C ILE A 47 -8.87 0.93 -7.14
N TRP A 48 -9.01 -0.33 -7.53
CA TRP A 48 -10.27 -0.98 -7.84
C TRP A 48 -10.50 -2.13 -6.88
N ILE A 49 -11.77 -2.50 -6.69
CA ILE A 49 -12.13 -3.74 -6.02
C ILE A 49 -13.09 -4.56 -6.88
N SER A 50 -13.13 -5.86 -6.66
CA SER A 50 -14.06 -6.79 -7.31
C SER A 50 -14.29 -8.04 -6.46
N ARG A 51 -15.30 -8.84 -6.80
CA ARG A 51 -15.46 -10.18 -6.25
C ARG A 51 -14.41 -11.17 -6.78
N PRO A 52 -14.12 -12.27 -6.06
CA PRO A 52 -13.21 -13.36 -6.46
C PRO A 52 -13.42 -13.90 -7.88
N ASP A 53 -14.66 -13.84 -8.37
CA ASP A 53 -15.05 -14.38 -9.66
C ASP A 53 -14.90 -13.37 -10.82
N GLY A 54 -14.47 -12.14 -10.52
CA GLY A 54 -14.32 -11.02 -11.43
C GLY A 54 -15.57 -10.14 -11.56
N SER A 55 -16.66 -10.47 -10.86
CA SER A 55 -17.88 -9.67 -10.90
C SER A 55 -17.81 -8.42 -10.02
N GLU A 56 -18.72 -7.47 -10.28
CA GLU A 56 -18.87 -6.22 -9.53
C GLU A 56 -17.57 -5.38 -9.40
N PRO A 57 -16.77 -5.20 -10.49
CA PRO A 57 -15.62 -4.33 -10.41
C PRO A 57 -16.08 -2.87 -10.18
N ARG A 58 -15.49 -2.20 -9.18
CA ARG A 58 -15.69 -0.77 -8.94
C ARG A 58 -14.40 -0.07 -8.58
N GLN A 59 -14.25 1.15 -9.08
CA GLN A 59 -13.17 2.06 -8.69
C GLN A 59 -13.46 2.60 -7.29
N ILE A 60 -12.44 2.69 -6.44
CA ILE A 60 -12.57 3.17 -5.06
C ILE A 60 -11.61 4.30 -4.69
N SER A 61 -10.65 4.64 -5.54
CA SER A 61 -9.83 5.84 -5.38
C SER A 61 -9.97 6.72 -6.61
N GLU A 62 -9.71 8.03 -6.46
CA GLU A 62 -9.48 8.89 -7.61
C GLU A 62 -8.27 8.39 -8.44
N PRO A 63 -8.19 8.70 -9.74
CA PRO A 63 -7.01 8.46 -10.55
C PRO A 63 -5.80 9.24 -10.04
N VAL A 64 -4.69 8.54 -9.88
CA VAL A 64 -3.39 9.11 -9.51
C VAL A 64 -2.50 9.11 -10.73
N GLU A 65 -2.06 10.29 -11.13
CA GLU A 65 -1.11 10.46 -12.23
C GLU A 65 0.27 9.95 -11.82
N GLY A 66 0.88 9.15 -12.69
CA GLY A 66 2.27 8.76 -12.56
C GLY A 66 3.23 9.93 -12.82
N ARG A 67 4.50 9.74 -12.46
CA ARG A 67 5.53 10.77 -12.71
C ARG A 67 5.87 10.83 -14.20
N ILE A 68 6.05 12.06 -14.70
CA ILE A 68 6.56 12.31 -16.05
C ILE A 68 8.02 12.73 -15.94
N ASN A 69 8.85 12.18 -16.82
CA ASN A 69 10.19 12.65 -17.03
C ASN A 69 10.14 13.98 -17.80
N GLU A 70 10.45 15.09 -17.13
CA GLU A 70 10.36 16.44 -17.70
C GLU A 70 11.25 16.65 -18.93
N ASP A 71 12.40 15.98 -18.98
CA ASP A 71 13.36 16.10 -20.09
C ASP A 71 12.85 15.45 -21.39
N THR A 72 12.09 14.38 -21.27
CA THR A 72 11.61 13.57 -22.41
C THR A 72 10.13 13.76 -22.71
N GLY A 73 9.37 14.34 -21.76
CA GLY A 73 7.90 14.40 -21.82
C GLY A 73 7.25 13.01 -21.81
N ASN A 74 7.99 11.98 -21.39
CA ASN A 74 7.55 10.59 -21.37
C ASN A 74 7.35 10.11 -19.93
N CYS A 75 6.63 9.00 -19.73
CA CYS A 75 6.43 8.45 -18.38
C CYS A 75 7.79 8.11 -17.75
N ASP A 76 7.96 8.43 -16.47
CA ASP A 76 9.03 7.85 -15.66
C ASP A 76 8.65 6.40 -15.31
N LEU A 77 9.14 5.44 -16.10
CA LEU A 77 8.85 4.02 -15.93
C LEU A 77 9.38 3.43 -14.61
N GLY A 78 10.08 4.22 -13.78
CA GLY A 78 10.46 3.81 -12.43
C GLY A 78 9.26 3.54 -11.51
N ILE A 79 8.08 4.14 -11.78
CA ILE A 79 6.85 3.95 -10.99
C ILE A 79 5.71 3.53 -11.90
N VAL A 80 5.61 2.23 -12.18
CA VAL A 80 4.58 1.66 -13.07
C VAL A 80 3.18 1.65 -12.42
N TYR A 81 3.11 1.68 -11.09
CA TYR A 81 1.85 1.64 -10.34
C TYR A 81 1.86 2.76 -9.28
N PRO A 82 1.44 3.98 -9.62
CA PRO A 82 1.43 5.09 -8.67
C PRO A 82 0.41 4.94 -7.55
N ALA A 83 -0.53 3.98 -7.64
CA ALA A 83 -1.43 3.59 -6.56
C ALA A 83 -1.40 2.08 -6.39
N VAL A 84 -1.04 1.57 -5.20
CA VAL A 84 -0.81 0.14 -4.96
C VAL A 84 -1.49 -0.32 -3.68
N PRO A 85 -2.41 -1.30 -3.71
CA PRO A 85 -2.99 -1.82 -2.48
C PRO A 85 -2.04 -2.80 -1.80
N LYS A 86 -1.90 -2.68 -0.48
CA LYS A 86 -0.98 -3.47 0.34
C LYS A 86 -1.68 -4.45 1.26
N ALA A 87 -2.75 -4.03 1.92
CA ALA A 87 -3.57 -4.89 2.77
C ALA A 87 -4.91 -4.25 3.11
N TRP A 88 -5.87 -5.08 3.54
CA TRP A 88 -7.15 -4.66 4.08
C TRP A 88 -7.12 -4.67 5.61
N SER A 89 -7.91 -3.79 6.24
CA SER A 89 -8.35 -3.98 7.61
C SER A 89 -9.19 -5.25 7.75
N ASP A 90 -9.32 -5.77 8.97
CA ASP A 90 -10.01 -7.01 9.27
C ASP A 90 -11.50 -7.01 8.88
N ASP A 91 -12.13 -5.85 9.00
CA ASP A 91 -13.52 -5.57 8.66
C ASP A 91 -13.74 -5.12 7.22
N GLY A 92 -12.67 -4.98 6.44
CA GLY A 92 -12.71 -4.58 5.04
C GLY A 92 -13.10 -3.12 4.80
N THR A 93 -13.05 -2.25 5.80
CA THR A 93 -13.44 -0.83 5.66
C THR A 93 -12.28 0.06 5.22
N ILE A 94 -11.04 -0.32 5.50
CA ILE A 94 -9.81 0.41 5.18
C ILE A 94 -8.88 -0.47 4.35
N ILE A 95 -8.15 0.16 3.43
CA ILE A 95 -7.03 -0.47 2.71
C ILE A 95 -5.78 0.38 2.95
N ALA A 96 -4.70 -0.26 3.41
CA ALA A 96 -3.37 0.33 3.38
C ALA A 96 -2.87 0.32 1.94
N ILE A 97 -2.42 1.47 1.45
CA ILE A 97 -1.95 1.63 0.07
C ILE A 97 -0.61 2.38 0.05
N ASP A 98 0.14 2.20 -1.04
CA ASP A 98 1.13 3.19 -1.47
C ASP A 98 0.51 4.12 -2.49
N LEU A 99 0.74 5.41 -2.32
CA LEU A 99 0.58 6.40 -3.37
C LEU A 99 1.91 7.05 -3.66
N LEU A 100 2.44 6.89 -4.87
CA LEU A 100 3.75 7.43 -5.27
C LEU A 100 4.87 7.11 -4.26
N LEU A 101 4.83 5.91 -3.66
CA LEU A 101 5.74 5.39 -2.62
C LEU A 101 5.52 5.94 -1.20
N ASP A 102 4.55 6.83 -1.00
CA ASP A 102 4.15 7.25 0.34
C ASP A 102 3.06 6.32 0.91
N PRO A 103 3.09 6.00 2.21
CA PRO A 103 2.06 5.19 2.86
C PRO A 103 0.77 6.00 3.11
N PHE A 104 -0.37 5.44 2.70
CA PHE A 104 -1.71 6.00 2.88
C PHE A 104 -2.70 4.96 3.40
N LEU A 105 -3.78 5.46 4.01
CA LEU A 105 -4.99 4.70 4.29
C LEU A 105 -6.11 5.16 3.35
N LEU A 106 -6.79 4.21 2.73
CA LEU A 106 -7.92 4.42 1.83
C LEU A 106 -9.21 3.89 2.46
N SER A 107 -10.21 4.75 2.58
CA SER A 107 -11.58 4.36 2.95
C SER A 107 -12.26 3.67 1.77
N VAL A 108 -12.75 2.45 1.99
CA VAL A 108 -13.41 1.63 0.95
C VAL A 108 -14.81 2.15 0.61
N GLU A 109 -15.48 2.78 1.58
CA GLU A 109 -16.82 3.35 1.41
C GLU A 109 -16.76 4.69 0.68
N THR A 110 -15.88 5.59 1.13
CA THR A 110 -15.87 6.99 0.68
C THR A 110 -14.81 7.29 -0.38
N GLY A 111 -13.83 6.40 -0.55
CA GLY A 111 -12.66 6.63 -1.40
C GLY A 111 -11.69 7.69 -0.85
N SER A 112 -11.89 8.13 0.39
CA SER A 112 -11.08 9.16 1.02
C SER A 112 -9.69 8.63 1.37
N LEU A 113 -8.68 9.44 1.11
CA LEU A 113 -7.28 9.15 1.38
C LEU A 113 -6.81 9.91 2.63
N THR A 114 -6.11 9.20 3.51
CA THR A 114 -5.42 9.77 4.67
C THR A 114 -3.95 9.43 4.58
N LYS A 115 -3.09 10.46 4.43
CA LYS A 115 -1.64 10.25 4.49
C LYS A 115 -1.27 9.80 5.90
N LEU A 116 -0.43 8.79 6.01
CA LEU A 116 0.10 8.37 7.30
C LEU A 116 1.22 9.33 7.70
N ASP A 117 0.86 10.41 8.39
CA ASP A 117 1.83 11.35 8.99
C ASP A 117 2.03 11.00 10.48
N LEU A 118 3.21 10.48 10.80
CA LEU A 118 3.59 10.05 12.16
C LEU A 118 4.63 10.95 12.81
N LYS A 119 4.91 12.13 12.23
CA LYS A 119 5.97 13.04 12.70
C LYS A 119 5.84 13.36 14.18
N ASP A 120 4.66 13.78 14.62
CA ASP A 120 4.43 14.21 16.00
C ASP A 120 4.49 13.04 16.98
N GLN A 121 3.95 11.89 16.58
CA GLN A 121 3.94 10.66 17.36
C GLN A 121 5.35 10.13 17.59
N LEU A 122 6.18 10.12 16.55
CA LEU A 122 7.58 9.72 16.63
C LEU A 122 8.38 10.70 17.50
N SER A 123 8.13 12.00 17.36
CA SER A 123 8.77 13.03 18.19
C SER A 123 8.40 12.86 19.67
N ALA A 124 7.15 12.50 19.98
CA ALA A 124 6.70 12.21 21.34
C ALA A 124 7.40 10.96 21.94
N LEU A 125 7.92 10.07 21.11
CA LEU A 125 8.74 8.92 21.52
C LEU A 125 10.23 9.26 21.63
N GLY A 126 10.62 10.54 21.46
CA GLY A 126 12.01 11.00 21.54
C GLY A 126 12.83 10.72 20.28
N LEU A 127 12.19 10.42 19.15
CA LEU A 127 12.83 10.19 17.87
C LEU A 127 12.83 11.47 17.02
N ASP A 128 13.69 11.52 16.00
CA ASP A 128 13.61 12.55 14.96
C ASP A 128 12.43 12.27 14.02
N GLY A 129 11.24 12.67 14.45
CA GLY A 129 10.00 12.39 13.72
C GLY A 129 9.94 13.03 12.34
N GLU A 130 10.58 14.18 12.13
CA GLU A 130 10.60 14.88 10.83
C GLU A 130 11.39 14.10 9.80
N SER A 131 12.58 13.64 10.18
CA SER A 131 13.41 12.82 9.29
C SER A 131 12.82 11.44 9.10
N ILE A 132 12.45 10.74 10.17
CA ILE A 132 11.99 9.34 10.10
C ILE A 132 10.69 9.21 9.31
N ALA A 133 9.70 10.08 9.54
CA ALA A 133 8.39 9.96 8.89
C ALA A 133 8.46 10.04 7.36
N GLN A 134 9.46 10.73 6.81
CA GLN A 134 9.66 10.86 5.35
C GLN A 134 10.14 9.56 4.69
N TYR A 135 10.68 8.63 5.46
CA TYR A 135 11.27 7.40 4.95
C TYR A 135 10.58 6.12 5.44
N LEU A 136 9.37 6.24 6.01
CA LEU A 136 8.59 5.08 6.42
C LEU A 136 7.93 4.41 5.21
N ASP A 137 8.02 3.09 5.16
CA ASP A 137 7.33 2.25 4.17
C ASP A 137 6.69 1.04 4.84
N TRP A 138 5.65 0.47 4.22
CA TRP A 138 5.02 -0.75 4.64
C TRP A 138 5.94 -1.95 4.44
N THR A 139 6.26 -2.67 5.50
CA THR A 139 7.10 -3.88 5.41
C THR A 139 6.31 -5.18 5.61
N GLY A 140 5.15 -5.11 6.26
CA GLY A 140 4.36 -6.30 6.54
C GLY A 140 2.99 -6.00 7.12
N PHE A 141 2.09 -6.98 7.03
CA PHE A 141 0.73 -6.87 7.51
C PHE A 141 0.34 -8.13 8.28
N SER A 142 -0.47 -7.93 9.32
CA SER A 142 -1.05 -9.03 10.07
C SER A 142 -1.99 -9.83 9.17
N PRO A 143 -1.94 -11.17 9.18
CA PRO A 143 -2.87 -12.01 8.43
C PRO A 143 -4.34 -11.81 8.82
N ILE A 144 -4.58 -11.29 10.03
CA ILE A 144 -5.91 -10.94 10.55
C ILE A 144 -6.28 -9.46 10.33
N GLY A 145 -5.58 -8.74 9.45
CA GLY A 145 -6.04 -7.49 8.81
C GLY A 145 -5.73 -6.18 9.54
N ASP A 146 -5.69 -6.14 10.87
CA ASP A 146 -5.76 -4.85 11.56
C ASP A 146 -4.44 -4.20 11.97
N LYS A 147 -3.31 -4.86 11.74
CA LYS A 147 -2.00 -4.34 12.12
C LYS A 147 -1.04 -4.35 10.94
N ALA A 148 -0.24 -3.30 10.85
CA ALA A 148 0.80 -3.16 9.86
C ALA A 148 2.14 -2.89 10.52
N LEU A 149 3.21 -3.36 9.90
CA LEU A 149 4.59 -3.05 10.24
C LEU A 149 5.11 -1.97 9.29
N LEU A 150 5.82 -0.99 9.83
CA LEU A 150 6.55 0.01 9.05
C LEU A 150 8.02 0.01 9.41
N THR A 151 8.86 0.26 8.42
CA THR A 151 10.31 0.45 8.58
C THR A 151 10.80 1.64 7.79
N THR A 152 11.91 2.23 8.24
CA THR A 152 12.68 3.16 7.41
C THR A 152 13.37 2.42 6.26
N PHE A 153 13.34 2.97 5.04
CA PHE A 153 13.99 2.35 3.87
C PHE A 153 15.39 2.89 3.54
N THR A 154 15.91 3.85 4.30
CA THR A 154 17.23 4.47 4.13
C THR A 154 18.14 4.19 5.32
N ASP A 155 19.46 4.12 5.12
CA ASP A 155 20.48 3.97 6.17
C ASP A 155 20.94 5.32 6.78
N GLU A 156 20.48 6.44 6.24
CA GLU A 156 20.84 7.79 6.69
C GLU A 156 20.25 8.16 8.07
N PHE A 157 19.22 7.45 8.52
CA PHE A 157 18.52 7.70 9.79
C PHE A 157 18.45 6.44 10.66
N PRO A 158 18.20 6.57 11.97
CA PRO A 158 18.01 5.43 12.85
C PRO A 158 16.94 4.48 12.31
N GLN A 159 17.29 3.21 12.16
CA GLN A 159 16.34 2.18 11.77
C GLN A 159 15.25 2.05 12.82
N VAL A 160 14.00 2.28 12.43
CA VAL A 160 12.84 1.99 13.28
C VAL A 160 12.05 0.84 12.71
N LEU A 161 11.57 -0.03 13.59
CA LEU A 161 10.52 -0.98 13.29
C LEU A 161 9.31 -0.59 14.14
N LEU A 162 8.22 -0.27 13.47
CA LEU A 162 6.96 0.16 14.10
C LEU A 162 5.88 -0.86 13.82
N TRP A 163 4.89 -0.96 14.71
CA TRP A 163 3.58 -1.44 14.31
C TRP A 163 2.49 -0.41 14.58
N ILE A 164 1.49 -0.36 13.70
CA ILE A 164 0.30 0.50 13.83
C ILE A 164 -0.99 -0.32 13.70
N SER A 165 -2.09 0.22 14.22
CA SER A 165 -3.43 -0.22 13.86
C SER A 165 -3.88 0.49 12.57
N LEU A 166 -4.48 -0.23 11.62
CA LEU A 166 -5.06 0.42 10.43
C LEU A 166 -6.29 1.27 10.75
N LYS A 167 -6.97 0.97 11.87
CA LYS A 167 -8.14 1.72 12.36
C LYS A 167 -7.79 2.88 13.28
N GLU A 168 -6.69 2.72 14.03
CA GLU A 168 -6.21 3.70 15.00
C GLU A 168 -4.71 3.99 14.73
N PRO A 169 -4.36 4.58 13.58
CA PRO A 169 -2.97 4.74 13.16
C PRO A 169 -2.19 5.77 14.01
N ASN A 170 -2.89 6.55 14.83
CA ASN A 170 -2.31 7.69 15.56
C ASN A 170 -1.44 7.31 16.76
N ILE A 171 -1.32 6.02 17.09
CA ILE A 171 -0.49 5.55 18.20
C ILE A 171 0.44 4.46 17.67
N PRO A 172 1.56 4.83 17.03
CA PRO A 172 2.56 3.86 16.61
C PRO A 172 3.28 3.27 17.82
N HIS A 173 3.59 1.99 17.73
CA HIS A 173 4.37 1.27 18.72
C HIS A 173 5.75 0.97 18.16
N VAL A 174 6.78 1.63 18.71
CA VAL A 174 8.18 1.33 18.40
C VAL A 174 8.55 -0.01 19.01
N LEU A 175 9.04 -0.92 18.18
CA LEU A 175 9.59 -2.20 18.62
C LEU A 175 11.09 -2.03 18.85
N HIS A 176 11.50 -2.16 20.11
CA HIS A 176 12.92 -2.16 20.46
C HIS A 176 13.53 -3.54 20.20
N PRO A 177 14.79 -3.60 19.72
CA PRO A 177 15.49 -4.88 19.63
C PRO A 177 15.63 -5.48 21.04
N PRO A 178 15.62 -6.82 21.18
CA PRO A 178 15.90 -7.48 22.45
C PRO A 178 17.26 -7.02 23.02
N GLU A 179 17.39 -6.97 24.35
CA GLU A 179 18.64 -6.55 25.04
C GLU A 179 19.87 -7.34 24.56
N GLU A 180 19.68 -8.57 24.07
CA GLU A 180 20.74 -9.44 23.53
C GLU A 180 21.38 -8.93 22.22
N PHE A 181 20.80 -7.90 21.58
CA PHE A 181 21.33 -7.28 20.35
C PHE A 181 22.06 -5.95 20.60
N THR A 182 22.20 -5.51 21.84
CA THR A 182 23.06 -4.36 22.15
C THR A 182 24.52 -4.80 22.16
N PHE A 183 25.30 -4.34 21.18
CA PHE A 183 26.76 -4.53 21.19
C PHE A 183 27.39 -3.46 22.11
N ASP A 184 28.28 -3.89 23.01
CA ASP A 184 29.09 -3.01 23.88
C ASP A 184 29.98 -2.03 23.09
#